data_AF-A0A372J458-F1
#
_entry.id   AF-A0A372J458-F1
#
_cell.length_a   1.000
_cell.length_b   1.000
_cell.length_c   1.000
_cell.angle_alpha   90.00
_cell.angle_beta   90.00
_cell.angle_gamma   90.00
#
_symmetry.space_group_name_H-M   'P 1'
#
loop_
_entity.id
_entity.type
_entity.pdbx_description
1 polymer ?
#
loop_
_entity_poly.entity_id
_entity_poly.type
_entity_poly.pdbx_seq_one_letter_code
_entity_poly.pdbx_strand_id
1 'polypeptide(L)'
;MKVDIATLQSMAGRCRAEAADTAGRHAALSAGLDGSVLDGWTDSQAALRFAELHERWRASAQGVSDALTGMGTLLEGVAASYQQHEAEVAARIGALL
;
A
#
# COMPACT_ATOMS: atom_id res chain seq x y z
N MET A 1 -16.84 -6.15 -20.57
CA MET A 1 -16.82 -6.83 -19.26
C MET A 1 -16.75 -5.75 -18.18
N LYS A 2 -17.80 -5.54 -17.38
CA LYS A 2 -17.80 -4.60 -16.24
C LYS A 2 -17.14 -5.32 -15.07
N VAL A 3 -16.15 -4.71 -14.43
CA VAL A 3 -15.58 -5.25 -13.18
C VAL A 3 -16.66 -5.14 -12.11
N ASP A 4 -16.96 -6.24 -11.41
CA ASP A 4 -17.99 -6.23 -10.37
C ASP A 4 -17.48 -5.56 -9.08
N ILE A 5 -18.41 -5.05 -8.27
CA ILE A 5 -18.11 -4.30 -7.03
C ILE A 5 -17.38 -5.18 -6.00
N ALA A 6 -17.75 -6.45 -5.87
CA ALA A 6 -17.11 -7.37 -4.95
C ALA A 6 -15.65 -7.66 -5.37
N THR A 7 -15.38 -7.74 -6.67
CA THR A 7 -14.02 -7.84 -7.21
C THR A 7 -13.21 -6.58 -6.88
N LEU A 8 -13.77 -5.38 -7.05
CA LEU A 8 -13.10 -4.12 -6.70
C LEU A 8 -12.77 -4.06 -5.21
N GLN A 9 -13.73 -4.37 -4.33
CA GLN A 9 -13.55 -4.37 -2.89
C GLN A 9 -12.53 -5.42 -2.43
N SER A 10 -12.60 -6.64 -2.99
CA SER A 10 -11.64 -7.71 -2.73
C SER A 10 -10.23 -7.28 -3.12
N MET A 11 -10.06 -6.69 -4.31
CA MET A 11 -8.75 -6.23 -4.72
C MET A 11 -8.25 -5.03 -3.90
N ALA A 12 -9.13 -4.11 -3.51
CA ALA A 12 -8.78 -3.02 -2.60
C ALA A 12 -8.23 -3.56 -1.27
N GLY A 13 -8.93 -4.54 -0.68
CA GLY A 13 -8.51 -5.21 0.53
C GLY A 13 -7.15 -5.90 0.38
N ARG A 14 -6.93 -6.62 -0.73
CA ARG A 14 -5.65 -7.29 -1.02
C ARG A 14 -4.49 -6.30 -1.15
N CYS A 15 -4.69 -5.18 -1.86
CA CYS A 15 -3.66 -4.14 -1.99
C CYS A 15 -3.25 -3.57 -0.62
N ARG A 16 -4.22 -3.28 0.26
CA ARG A 16 -3.93 -2.78 1.61
C ARG A 16 -3.26 -3.82 2.52
N ALA A 17 -3.69 -5.07 2.44
CA ALA A 17 -3.06 -6.16 3.19
C ALA A 17 -1.60 -6.36 2.78
N GLU A 18 -1.32 -6.36 1.47
CA GLU A 18 0.03 -6.48 0.94
C GLU A 18 0.91 -5.28 1.33
N ALA A 19 0.36 -4.06 1.32
CA ALA A 19 1.06 -2.87 1.79
C ALA A 19 1.49 -3.01 3.25
N ALA A 20 0.60 -3.50 4.12
CA ALA A 20 0.88 -3.68 5.54
C ALA A 20 1.92 -4.78 5.79
N ASP A 21 1.82 -5.94 5.14
CA ASP A 21 2.81 -7.02 5.27
C ASP A 21 4.18 -6.58 4.76
N THR A 22 4.22 -5.91 3.60
CA THR A 22 5.44 -5.37 3.00
C THR A 22 6.11 -4.34 3.92
N ALA A 23 5.35 -3.38 4.45
CA ALA A 23 5.85 -2.40 5.40
C ALA A 23 6.39 -3.06 6.68
N GLY A 24 5.70 -4.07 7.20
CA GLY A 24 6.15 -4.83 8.38
C GLY A 24 7.46 -5.58 8.16
N ARG A 25 7.60 -6.26 7.01
CA ARG A 25 8.84 -6.96 6.64
C ARG A 25 10.01 -6.01 6.47
N HIS A 26 9.79 -4.87 5.82
CA HIS A 26 10.81 -3.84 5.65
C HIS A 26 11.24 -3.23 6.99
N ALA A 27 10.29 -2.93 7.88
CA ALA A 27 10.60 -2.42 9.22
C ALA A 27 11.41 -3.42 10.05
N ALA A 28 11.04 -4.72 10.00
CA ALA A 28 11.78 -5.77 10.69
C ALA A 28 13.22 -5.91 10.18
N LEU A 29 13.42 -5.87 8.85
CA LEU A 29 14.75 -5.92 8.27
C LEU A 29 15.59 -4.67 8.60
N SER A 30 15.00 -3.47 8.48
CA SER A 30 15.68 -2.22 8.84
C SER A 30 16.17 -2.26 10.30
N ALA A 31 15.30 -2.63 11.24
CA ALA A 31 15.67 -2.76 12.65
C ALA A 31 16.80 -3.77 12.88
N GLY A 32 16.79 -4.89 12.14
CA GLY A 32 17.86 -5.89 12.19
C GLY A 32 19.20 -5.36 11.66
N LEU A 33 19.18 -4.59 10.56
CA LEU A 33 20.38 -3.98 9.97
C LEU A 33 20.96 -2.87 10.85
N ASP A 34 20.09 -2.01 11.39
CA ASP A 34 20.45 -0.90 12.27
C ASP A 34 21.11 -1.44 13.55
N GLY A 35 20.50 -2.46 14.19
CA GLY A 35 21.00 -3.04 15.43
C GLY A 35 22.17 -4.02 15.30
N SER A 36 22.69 -4.27 14.09
CA SER A 36 23.81 -5.21 13.89
C SER A 36 24.94 -4.64 13.04
N VAL A 37 24.64 -4.32 11.78
CA VAL A 37 25.64 -3.89 10.80
C VAL A 37 26.03 -2.44 11.06
N LEU A 38 25.06 -1.55 11.23
CA LEU A 38 25.34 -0.12 11.32
C LEU A 38 25.87 0.32 12.70
N ASP A 39 25.49 -0.36 13.78
CA ASP A 39 25.97 -0.04 15.14
C ASP A 39 27.45 -0.42 15.37
N GLY A 40 27.93 -1.48 14.70
CA GLY A 40 29.31 -1.97 14.86
C GLY A 40 30.27 -1.60 13.73
N TRP A 41 29.78 -1.04 12.61
CA TRP A 41 30.55 -0.79 11.40
C TRP A 41 30.45 0.69 11.02
N THR A 42 31.23 1.55 11.67
CA THR A 42 31.16 3.02 11.45
C THR A 42 32.36 3.59 10.70
N ASP A 43 33.53 2.93 10.77
CA ASP A 43 34.81 3.57 10.41
C ASP A 43 35.40 3.08 9.08
N SER A 44 34.54 2.69 8.13
CA SER A 44 34.99 2.23 6.80
C SER A 44 34.21 2.88 5.66
N GLN A 45 34.87 3.03 4.51
CA GLN A 45 34.20 3.45 3.27
C GLN A 45 33.05 2.51 2.89
N ALA A 46 33.16 1.23 3.22
CA ALA A 46 32.11 0.25 2.97
C ALA A 46 30.87 0.48 3.85
N ALA A 47 31.06 0.88 5.11
CA ALA A 47 29.96 1.27 6.00
C ALA A 47 29.18 2.48 5.48
N LEU A 48 29.89 3.52 5.03
CA LEU A 48 29.26 4.70 4.43
C LEU A 48 28.44 4.32 3.19
N ARG A 49 29.02 3.52 2.28
CA ARG A 49 28.31 3.04 1.08
C ARG A 49 27.11 2.17 1.42
N PHE A 50 27.22 1.33 2.45
CA PHE A 50 26.12 0.50 2.91
C PHE A 50 24.98 1.35 3.47
N ALA A 51 25.28 2.35 4.32
CA ALA A 51 24.29 3.27 4.85
C ALA A 51 23.55 4.04 3.74
N GLU A 52 24.27 4.50 2.71
CA GLU A 52 23.63 5.14 1.53
C GLU A 52 22.71 4.17 0.77
N LEU A 53 23.09 2.90 0.63
CA LEU A 53 22.25 1.89 -0.03
C LEU A 53 21.03 1.53 0.83
N HIS A 54 21.23 1.43 2.15
CA HIS A 54 20.19 1.15 3.12
C HIS A 54 19.11 2.24 3.10
N GLU A 55 19.49 3.51 3.12
CA GLU A 55 18.53 4.62 3.08
C GLU A 55 17.78 4.68 1.74
N ARG A 56 18.48 4.45 0.62
CA ARG A 56 17.84 4.35 -0.71
C ARG A 56 16.83 3.21 -0.78
N TRP A 57 17.18 2.05 -0.24
CA TRP A 57 16.28 0.92 -0.14
C TRP A 57 15.06 1.26 0.72
N ARG A 58 15.26 1.86 1.90
CA ARG A 58 14.19 2.26 2.82
C ARG A 58 13.19 3.23 2.16
N ALA A 59 13.67 4.23 1.45
CA ALA A 59 12.83 5.16 0.71
C ALA A 59 12.04 4.46 -0.41
N SER A 60 12.68 3.56 -1.16
CA SER A 60 12.02 2.80 -2.23
C SER A 60 10.95 1.84 -1.67
N ALA A 61 11.27 1.16 -0.57
CA ALA A 61 10.39 0.25 0.17
C ALA A 61 9.13 0.95 0.69
N GLN A 62 9.26 2.17 1.21
CA GLN A 62 8.11 2.98 1.62
C GLN A 62 7.22 3.31 0.40
N GLY A 63 7.82 3.74 -0.72
CA GLY A 63 7.09 4.07 -1.93
C GLY A 63 6.25 2.92 -2.50
N VAL A 64 6.70 1.67 -2.35
CA VAL A 64 5.90 0.48 -2.72
C VAL A 64 4.64 0.35 -1.86
N SER A 65 4.78 0.53 -0.55
CA SER A 65 3.67 0.43 0.40
C SER A 65 2.65 1.56 0.20
N ASP A 66 3.14 2.77 -0.10
CA ASP A 66 2.30 3.92 -0.43
C ASP A 66 1.53 3.70 -1.74
N ALA A 67 2.19 3.15 -2.76
CA ALA A 67 1.54 2.82 -4.03
C ALA A 67 0.44 1.76 -3.87
N LEU A 68 0.72 0.68 -3.11
CA LEU A 68 -0.26 -0.35 -2.77
C LEU A 68 -1.45 0.22 -1.99
N THR A 69 -1.20 1.09 -1.02
CA THR A 69 -2.25 1.78 -0.28
C THR A 69 -3.09 2.66 -1.19
N GLY A 70 -2.45 3.46 -2.06
CA GLY A 70 -3.13 4.32 -3.03
C GLY A 70 -3.99 3.55 -4.02
N MET A 71 -3.49 2.42 -4.54
CA MET A 71 -4.28 1.51 -5.39
C MET A 71 -5.52 0.99 -4.65
N GLY A 72 -5.36 0.57 -3.38
CA GLY A 72 -6.48 0.12 -2.55
C GLY A 72 -7.55 1.21 -2.37
N THR A 73 -7.13 2.42 -1.98
CA THR A 73 -8.01 3.58 -1.80
C THR A 73 -8.75 3.94 -3.09
N LEU A 74 -8.07 3.93 -4.24
CA LEU A 74 -8.70 4.18 -5.55
C LEU A 74 -9.80 3.16 -5.84
N LEU A 75 -9.51 1.87 -5.66
CA LEU A 75 -10.46 0.79 -5.94
C LEU A 75 -11.69 0.86 -5.04
N GLU A 76 -11.51 1.21 -3.76
CA GLU A 76 -12.62 1.40 -2.82
C GLU A 76 -13.47 2.63 -3.17
N GLY A 77 -12.84 3.74 -3.58
CA GLY A 77 -13.56 4.92 -4.06
C GLY A 77 -14.39 4.65 -5.30
N VAL A 78 -13.86 3.87 -6.25
CA VAL A 78 -14.61 3.43 -7.44
C VAL A 78 -15.78 2.52 -7.04
N ALA A 79 -15.58 1.56 -6.14
CA ALA A 79 -16.65 0.70 -5.63
C ALA A 79 -17.78 1.50 -4.96
N ALA A 80 -17.43 2.48 -4.12
CA ALA A 80 -18.39 3.36 -3.46
C ALA A 80 -19.20 4.20 -4.47
N SER A 81 -18.53 4.74 -5.50
CA SER A 81 -19.21 5.49 -6.57
C SER A 81 -20.23 4.63 -7.33
N TYR A 82 -19.90 3.36 -7.61
CA TYR A 82 -20.85 2.44 -8.23
C TYR A 82 -22.06 2.16 -7.34
N GLN A 83 -21.85 1.90 -6.05
CA GLN A 83 -22.95 1.66 -5.11
C GLN A 83 -23.87 2.88 -4.98
N GLN A 84 -23.30 4.09 -4.91
CA GLN A 84 -24.07 5.32 -4.87
C GLN A 84 -24.91 5.49 -6.14
N HIS A 85 -24.32 5.26 -7.31
CA HIS A 85 -25.03 5.37 -8.58
C HIS A 85 -26.23 4.40 -8.65
N GLU A 86 -26.07 3.17 -8.18
CA GLU A 86 -27.15 2.18 -8.14
C GLU A 86 -28.27 2.60 -7.16
N ALA A 87 -27.92 3.18 -6.01
CA ALA A 87 -28.89 3.71 -5.05
C ALA A 87 -29.68 4.91 -5.60
N GLU A 88 -29.03 5.83 -6.31
CA GLU A 88 -29.68 6.98 -6.95
C GLU A 88 -30.67 6.55 -8.05
N VAL A 89 -30.29 5.55 -8.85
CA VAL A 89 -31.19 4.98 -9.88
C VAL A 89 -32.40 4.31 -9.22
N ALA A 90 -32.20 3.52 -8.16
CA ALA A 90 -33.29 2.89 -7.42
C ALA A 90 -34.25 3.93 -6.80
N ALA A 91 -33.72 5.00 -6.22
CA ALA A 91 -34.52 6.09 -5.66
C ALA A 91 -35.35 6.81 -6.74
N ARG A 92 -34.77 7.04 -7.92
CA ARG A 92 -35.49 7.67 -9.04
C ARG A 92 -36.61 6.79 -9.58
N ILE A 93 -36.38 5.47 -9.68
CA ILE A 93 -37.43 4.53 -10.09
C ILE A 93 -38.55 4.48 -9.03
N GLY A 94 -38.19 4.41 -7.75
CA GLY A 94 -39.16 4.41 -6.66
C GLY A 94 -40.01 5.69 -6.58
N ALA A 95 -39.48 6.83 -7.03
CA ALA A 95 -40.22 8.10 -7.09
C ALA A 95 -41.18 8.20 -8.29
N LEU A 96 -41.08 7.30 -9.27
CA LEU A 96 -41.94 7.25 -10.47
C LEU A 96 -43.07 6.21 -10.35
N LEU A 97 -43.09 5.44 -9.25
CA LEU A 97 -44.12 4.46 -8.90
C LEU A 97 -45.05 5.02 -7.81
#